data_AF-A0A9D1M2A4-F1
#
_entry.id   AF-A0A9D1M2A4-F1
#
_cell.length_a   1.000
_cell.length_b   1.000
_cell.length_c   1.000
_cell.angle_alpha   90.00
_cell.angle_beta   90.00
_cell.angle_gamma   90.00
#
_symmetry.space_group_name_H-M   'P 1'
#
loop_
_entity.id
_entity.type
_entity.pdbx_description
1 polymer ?
#
loop_
_entity_poly.entity_id
_entity_poly.type
_entity_poly.pdbx_seq_one_letter_code
_entity_poly.pdbx_strand_id
1 'polypeptide(L)'
;MKKLSTYLLVAFMVMFWIFRIVLAFTNSIGIDMGFRIANINIEVILLFVNLVLILLVAKRKMIGAIAYLLVNVWYFGPTMLAAFTTLSEGSADIYTIDAILEGFIGIILAVAILFDLLLDRNRKEHPKDKKTDWFYKGEQYDRKLDERADKNNYRTL
;
A
#
# COMPACT_ATOMS: atom_id res chain seq x y z
N MET A 1 -0.08 17.32 7.88
CA MET A 1 0.84 16.68 8.86
C MET A 1 0.86 15.18 8.59
N LYS A 2 2.03 14.53 8.62
CA LYS A 2 2.11 13.07 8.48
C LYS A 2 1.43 12.44 9.70
N LYS A 3 0.48 11.54 9.48
CA LYS A 3 -0.26 10.86 10.55
C LYS A 3 0.62 9.78 11.19
N LEU A 4 0.34 9.43 12.45
CA LEU A 4 0.95 8.27 13.10
C LEU A 4 0.80 7.00 12.26
N SER A 5 -0.37 6.82 11.63
CA SER A 5 -0.66 5.68 10.74
C SER A 5 0.34 5.54 9.60
N THR A 6 0.76 6.66 9.01
CA THR A 6 1.75 6.70 7.93
C THR A 6 3.11 6.22 8.41
N TYR A 7 3.57 6.71 9.57
CA TYR A 7 4.86 6.29 10.12
C TYR A 7 4.84 4.81 10.50
N LEU A 8 3.72 4.33 11.04
CA LEU A 8 3.53 2.94 11.42
C LEU A 8 3.56 2.01 10.19
N LEU A 9 2.91 2.38 9.08
CA LEU A 9 2.94 1.57 7.85
C LEU A 9 4.35 1.47 7.26
N VAL A 10 5.12 2.57 7.26
CA VAL A 10 6.52 2.55 6.83
C VAL A 10 7.37 1.70 7.78
N ALA A 11 7.11 1.73 9.08
CA ALA A 11 7.79 0.87 10.04
C ALA A 11 7.49 -0.62 9.79
N PHE A 12 6.23 -0.99 9.56
CA PHE A 12 5.86 -2.36 9.18
C PHE A 12 6.53 -2.80 7.88
N MET A 13 6.63 -1.92 6.88
CA MET A 13 7.35 -2.17 5.63
C MET A 13 8.84 -2.51 5.88
N VAL A 14 9.50 -1.73 6.75
CA VAL A 14 10.91 -1.97 7.11
C VAL A 14 11.06 -3.25 7.92
N MET A 15 10.18 -3.51 8.88
CA MET A 15 10.22 -4.74 9.68
C MET A 15 10.02 -5.99 8.82
N PHE A 16 9.07 -5.95 7.90
CA PHE A 16 8.87 -7.04 6.94
C PHE A 16 10.12 -7.25 6.07
N TRP A 17 10.75 -6.18 5.59
CA TRP A 17 11.99 -6.28 4.85
C TRP A 17 13.15 -6.86 5.67
N ILE A 18 13.32 -6.45 6.94
CA ILE A 18 14.33 -7.03 7.84
C ILE A 18 14.07 -8.52 8.06
N PHE A 19 12.81 -8.90 8.29
CA PHE A 19 12.42 -10.30 8.40
C PHE A 19 12.84 -11.12 7.17
N ARG A 20 12.62 -10.58 5.96
CA ARG A 20 13.07 -11.23 4.71
C ARG A 20 14.59 -11.35 4.61
N ILE A 21 15.36 -10.37 5.10
CA ILE A 21 16.84 -10.47 5.16
C ILE A 21 17.25 -11.63 6.07
N VAL A 22 16.65 -11.72 7.26
CA VAL A 22 16.95 -12.80 8.20
C VAL A 22 16.64 -14.14 7.57
N LEU A 23 15.49 -14.30 6.90
CA LEU A 23 15.13 -15.52 6.18
C LEU A 23 16.13 -15.88 5.09
N ALA A 24 16.52 -14.93 4.25
CA ALA A 24 17.50 -15.17 3.19
C ALA A 24 18.86 -15.60 3.77
N PHE A 25 19.28 -14.97 4.87
CA PHE A 25 20.51 -15.31 5.56
C PHE A 25 20.46 -16.71 6.17
N THR A 26 19.41 -17.05 6.93
CA THR A 26 19.28 -18.37 7.58
C THR A 26 19.21 -19.49 6.54
N ASN A 27 18.49 -19.26 5.44
CA ASN A 27 18.42 -20.20 4.32
C ASN A 27 19.81 -20.43 3.69
N SER A 28 20.63 -19.38 3.55
CA SER A 28 21.99 -19.48 2.98
C SER A 28 22.98 -20.30 3.82
N ILE A 29 22.77 -20.36 5.14
CA ILE A 29 23.58 -21.15 6.08
C ILE A 29 22.95 -22.51 6.41
N GLY A 30 21.84 -22.87 5.73
CA GLY A 30 21.17 -24.16 5.89
C GLY A 30 20.29 -24.29 7.14
N ILE A 31 19.96 -23.17 7.79
CA ILE A 31 19.02 -23.14 8.92
C ILE A 31 17.61 -22.93 8.38
N ASP A 32 16.75 -23.93 8.56
CA ASP A 32 15.33 -23.84 8.24
C ASP A 32 14.55 -23.22 9.40
N MET A 33 13.87 -22.10 9.12
CA MET A 33 13.02 -21.40 10.07
C MET A 33 11.52 -21.69 9.86
N GLY A 34 11.17 -22.67 9.02
CA GLY A 34 9.79 -22.99 8.66
C GLY A 34 9.16 -21.98 7.70
N PHE A 35 10.00 -21.21 7.00
CA PHE A 35 9.60 -20.28 5.94
C PHE A 35 10.40 -20.59 4.68
N ARG A 36 9.74 -21.07 3.63
CA ARG A 36 10.42 -21.50 2.41
C ARG A 36 10.70 -20.34 1.46
N ILE A 37 11.94 -20.28 1.00
CA ILE A 37 12.35 -19.42 -0.11
C ILE A 37 12.36 -20.26 -1.38
N ALA A 38 11.59 -19.85 -2.40
CA ALA A 38 11.49 -20.58 -3.66
C ALA A 38 12.80 -20.51 -4.46
N ASN A 39 13.43 -19.34 -4.51
CA ASN A 39 14.69 -19.13 -5.20
C ASN A 39 15.50 -18.03 -4.50
N ILE A 40 16.65 -18.41 -3.94
CA ILE A 40 17.50 -17.49 -3.17
C ILE A 40 18.04 -16.33 -4.01
N ASN A 41 18.33 -16.55 -5.31
CA ASN A 41 18.84 -15.49 -6.18
C ASN A 41 17.77 -14.42 -6.43
N ILE A 42 16.52 -14.84 -6.64
CA ILE A 42 15.38 -13.92 -6.80
C ILE A 42 15.14 -13.18 -5.49
N GLU A 43 15.23 -13.87 -4.35
CA GLU A 43 15.06 -13.25 -3.04
C GLU A 43 16.07 -12.13 -2.79
N VAL A 44 17.35 -12.37 -3.05
CA VAL A 44 18.40 -11.36 -2.89
C VAL A 44 18.11 -10.14 -3.78
N ILE A 45 17.72 -10.34 -5.04
CA ILE A 45 17.34 -9.24 -5.94
C ILE A 45 16.16 -8.45 -5.35
N LEU A 46 15.14 -9.14 -4.84
CA LEU A 46 13.96 -8.51 -4.25
C LEU A 46 14.29 -7.71 -2.98
N LEU A 47 15.24 -8.16 -2.16
CA LEU A 47 15.70 -7.40 -1.00
C LEU A 47 16.28 -6.03 -1.41
N PHE A 48 17.07 -5.98 -2.47
CA PHE A 48 17.60 -4.72 -2.99
C PHE A 48 16.52 -3.84 -3.65
N VAL A 49 15.63 -4.45 -4.44
CA VAL A 49 14.50 -3.72 -5.05
C VAL A 49 13.60 -3.12 -3.96
N ASN A 50 13.22 -3.90 -2.96
CA ASN A 50 12.38 -3.45 -1.86
C ASN A 50 13.05 -2.35 -1.04
N LEU A 51 14.37 -2.38 -0.86
CA LEU A 51 15.10 -1.29 -0.20
C LEU A 51 14.91 0.05 -0.94
N VAL A 52 15.02 0.05 -2.26
CA VAL A 52 14.78 1.26 -3.08
C VAL A 52 13.31 1.71 -2.97
N LEU A 53 12.37 0.76 -3.01
CA LEU A 53 10.94 1.05 -2.90
C LEU A 53 10.57 1.64 -1.53
N ILE A 54 11.16 1.14 -0.44
CA ILE A 54 11.01 1.72 0.91
C ILE A 54 11.40 3.20 0.89
N LEU A 55 12.53 3.56 0.27
CA LEU A 55 12.98 4.95 0.19
C LEU A 55 11.99 5.82 -0.61
N LEU A 56 11.45 5.30 -1.72
CA LEU A 56 10.45 6.02 -2.52
C LEU A 56 9.13 6.23 -1.77
N VAL A 57 8.66 5.20 -1.05
CA VAL A 57 7.46 5.25 -0.21
C VAL A 57 7.65 6.23 0.95
N ALA A 58 8.80 6.20 1.62
CA ALA A 58 9.17 7.14 2.69
C ALA A 58 9.20 8.60 2.19
N LYS A 59 9.64 8.82 0.95
CA LYS A 59 9.57 10.11 0.23
C LYS A 59 8.18 10.44 -0.35
N ARG A 60 7.16 9.61 -0.08
CA ARG A 60 5.76 9.78 -0.52
C ARG A 60 5.61 9.86 -2.04
N LYS A 61 6.43 9.13 -2.80
CA LYS A 61 6.32 9.02 -4.25
C LYS A 61 5.32 7.92 -4.61
N MET A 62 4.25 8.26 -5.33
CA MET A 62 3.20 7.31 -5.75
C MET A 62 3.76 6.11 -6.51
N ILE A 63 4.75 6.34 -7.37
CA ILE A 63 5.39 5.27 -8.14
C ILE A 63 6.03 4.21 -7.25
N GLY A 64 6.54 4.60 -6.08
CA GLY A 64 7.11 3.66 -5.11
C GLY A 64 6.06 2.71 -4.53
N ALA A 65 4.88 3.21 -4.18
CA ALA A 65 3.81 2.37 -3.65
C ALA A 65 3.19 1.45 -4.71
N ILE A 66 3.01 1.94 -5.94
CA ILE A 66 2.51 1.12 -7.06
C ILE A 66 3.51 0.01 -7.38
N ALA A 67 4.80 0.35 -7.54
CA ALA A 67 5.83 -0.63 -7.80
C ALA A 67 5.97 -1.65 -6.66
N TYR A 68 5.85 -1.22 -5.40
CA TYR A 68 5.87 -2.12 -4.25
C TYR A 68 4.72 -3.12 -4.27
N LEU A 69 3.50 -2.69 -4.60
CA LEU A 69 2.38 -3.59 -4.80
C LEU A 69 2.67 -4.61 -5.91
N LEU A 70 3.11 -4.15 -7.08
CA LEU A 70 3.35 -5.02 -8.23
C LEU A 70 4.43 -6.06 -7.93
N VAL A 71 5.53 -5.67 -7.28
CA VAL A 71 6.61 -6.59 -6.90
C VAL A 71 6.12 -7.63 -5.90
N ASN A 72 5.37 -7.23 -4.86
CA ASN A 72 4.85 -8.17 -3.86
C ASN A 72 3.81 -9.12 -4.48
N VAL A 73 2.88 -8.63 -5.31
CA VAL A 73 1.90 -9.47 -5.99
C VAL A 73 2.57 -10.43 -6.97
N TRP A 74 3.56 -9.96 -7.74
CA TRP A 74 4.29 -10.80 -8.68
C TRP A 74 5.05 -11.93 -7.99
N TYR A 75 5.70 -11.62 -6.86
CA TYR A 75 6.51 -12.60 -6.15
C TYR A 75 5.67 -13.56 -5.30
N PHE A 76 4.77 -13.04 -4.46
CA PHE A 76 4.00 -13.85 -3.52
C PHE A 76 2.69 -14.40 -4.10
N GLY A 77 2.12 -13.76 -5.11
CA GLY A 77 0.81 -14.13 -5.66
C GLY A 77 0.76 -15.57 -6.18
N PRO A 78 1.68 -15.99 -7.07
CA PRO A 78 1.67 -17.35 -7.61
C PRO A 78 1.86 -18.43 -6.53
N THR A 79 2.78 -18.21 -5.59
CA THR A 79 3.07 -19.17 -4.51
C THR A 79 1.89 -19.28 -3.54
N MET A 80 1.28 -18.15 -3.19
CA MET A 80 0.10 -18.11 -2.33
C MET A 80 -1.10 -18.81 -2.98
N LEU A 81 -1.36 -18.58 -4.28
CA LEU A 81 -2.45 -19.23 -5.00
C LEU A 81 -2.27 -20.74 -5.10
N ALA A 82 -1.06 -21.21 -5.40
CA ALA A 82 -0.74 -22.64 -5.42
C ALA A 82 -0.92 -23.28 -4.03
N ALA A 83 -0.49 -22.59 -2.98
CA ALA A 83 -0.69 -23.06 -1.61
C ALA A 83 -2.18 -23.14 -1.23
N PHE A 84 -3.01 -22.18 -1.68
CA PHE A 84 -4.46 -22.26 -1.48
C PHE A 84 -5.09 -23.47 -2.15
N THR A 85 -4.67 -23.81 -3.37
CA THR A 85 -5.18 -25.02 -4.05
C THR A 85 -4.78 -26.29 -3.31
N THR A 86 -3.53 -26.39 -2.87
CA THR A 86 -3.01 -27.53 -2.10
C THR A 86 -3.75 -27.71 -0.76
N LEU A 87 -4.05 -26.59 -0.09
CA LEU A 87 -4.85 -26.59 1.13
C LEU A 87 -6.30 -27.05 0.87
N SER A 88 -6.90 -26.61 -0.23
CA SER A 88 -8.26 -27.00 -0.63
C SER A 88 -8.39 -28.49 -0.95
N GLU A 89 -7.30 -29.14 -1.37
CA GLU A 89 -7.24 -30.58 -1.64
C GLU A 89 -7.08 -31.42 -0.36
N GLY A 90 -7.02 -30.78 0.82
CA GLY A 90 -6.94 -31.45 2.12
C GLY A 90 -5.52 -31.75 2.58
N SER A 91 -4.49 -31.24 1.88
CA SER A 91 -3.09 -31.36 2.28
C SER A 91 -2.58 -30.04 2.87
N ALA A 92 -2.27 -30.05 4.18
CA ALA A 92 -1.74 -28.89 4.89
C ALA A 92 -0.40 -29.24 5.53
N ASP A 93 0.68 -28.93 4.83
CA ASP A 93 2.02 -28.93 5.41
C ASP A 93 2.35 -27.51 5.94
N ILE A 94 3.35 -27.40 6.81
CA ILE A 94 3.87 -26.14 7.35
C ILE A 94 4.20 -25.17 6.20
N TYR A 95 4.77 -25.68 5.11
CA TYR A 95 5.12 -24.92 3.90
C TYR A 95 3.94 -24.52 3.00
N THR A 96 2.75 -25.05 3.26
CA THR A 96 1.53 -24.56 2.59
C THR A 96 0.98 -23.37 3.38
N ILE A 97 1.03 -23.46 4.70
CA ILE A 97 0.53 -22.43 5.61
C ILE A 97 1.45 -21.20 5.58
N ASP A 98 2.78 -21.39 5.54
CA ASP A 98 3.76 -20.28 5.49
C ASP A 98 3.58 -19.40 4.24
N ALA A 99 3.38 -20.01 3.07
CA ALA A 99 3.26 -19.33 1.78
C ALA A 99 1.98 -18.50 1.72
N ILE A 100 0.91 -19.01 2.36
CA ILE A 100 -0.34 -18.26 2.52
C ILE A 100 -0.14 -17.08 3.46
N LEU A 101 0.42 -17.31 4.65
CA LEU A 101 0.61 -16.25 5.65
C LEU A 101 1.54 -15.14 5.15
N GLU A 102 2.70 -15.52 4.63
CA GLU A 102 3.67 -14.58 4.12
C GLU A 102 3.15 -13.81 2.92
N GLY A 103 2.53 -14.51 1.96
CA GLY A 103 1.96 -13.85 0.79
C GLY A 103 0.83 -12.90 1.17
N PHE A 104 -0.01 -13.28 2.13
CA PHE A 104 -1.05 -12.41 2.66
C PHE A 104 -0.47 -11.17 3.33
N ILE A 105 0.52 -11.31 4.21
CA ILE A 105 1.18 -10.19 4.89
C ILE A 105 1.86 -9.25 3.89
N GLY A 106 2.62 -9.78 2.93
CA GLY A 106 3.32 -8.98 1.92
C GLY A 106 2.35 -8.17 1.06
N ILE A 107 1.29 -8.82 0.56
CA ILE A 107 0.30 -8.18 -0.31
C ILE A 107 -0.57 -7.19 0.47
N ILE A 108 -1.10 -7.54 1.64
CA ILE A 108 -1.97 -6.65 2.41
C ILE A 108 -1.23 -5.40 2.87
N LEU A 109 0.04 -5.54 3.25
CA LEU A 109 0.90 -4.42 3.62
C LEU A 109 1.13 -3.49 2.42
N ALA A 110 1.39 -4.05 1.24
CA ALA A 110 1.57 -3.28 0.02
C ALA A 110 0.29 -2.53 -0.40
N VAL A 111 -0.86 -3.17 -0.28
CA VAL A 111 -2.18 -2.57 -0.50
C VAL A 111 -2.42 -1.42 0.49
N ALA A 112 -2.16 -1.63 1.78
CA ALA A 112 -2.34 -0.60 2.81
C ALA A 112 -1.46 0.63 2.56
N ILE A 113 -0.21 0.44 2.13
CA ILE A 113 0.71 1.52 1.77
C ILE A 113 0.18 2.32 0.57
N LEU A 114 -0.29 1.63 -0.47
CA LEU A 114 -0.87 2.29 -1.64
C LEU A 114 -2.09 3.12 -1.25
N PHE A 115 -3.00 2.58 -0.44
CA PHE A 115 -4.16 3.31 0.05
C PHE A 115 -3.80 4.51 0.92
N ASP A 116 -2.80 4.39 1.82
CA ASP A 116 -2.35 5.53 2.64
C ASP A 116 -1.84 6.68 1.76
N LEU A 117 -1.05 6.39 0.73
CA LEU A 117 -0.55 7.40 -0.21
C LEU A 117 -1.66 7.99 -1.09
N LEU A 118 -2.60 7.18 -1.56
CA LEU A 118 -3.77 7.64 -2.32
C LEU A 118 -4.66 8.56 -1.49
N LEU A 119 -4.95 8.19 -0.24
CA LEU A 119 -5.72 9.02 0.68
C LEU A 119 -5.02 10.34 0.98
N ASP A 120 -3.69 10.33 1.11
CA ASP A 120 -2.93 11.54 1.31
C ASP A 120 -2.88 12.45 0.07
N ARG A 121 -2.84 11.86 -1.13
CA ARG A 121 -2.98 12.62 -2.38
C ARG A 121 -4.35 13.26 -2.49
N ASN A 122 -5.42 12.49 -2.27
CA ASN A 122 -6.80 12.96 -2.32
C ASN A 122 -7.06 14.13 -1.35
N ARG A 123 -6.47 14.08 -0.14
CA ARG A 123 -6.56 15.18 0.84
C ARG A 123 -5.82 16.45 0.40
N LYS A 124 -4.74 16.31 -0.37
CA LYS A 124 -4.01 17.47 -0.92
C LYS A 124 -4.75 18.11 -2.08
N GLU A 125 -5.42 17.31 -2.90
CA GLU A 125 -6.25 17.78 -4.01
C GLU A 125 -7.56 18.42 -3.50
N HIS A 126 -8.10 17.94 -2.37
CA HIS A 126 -9.28 18.49 -1.71
C HIS A 126 -9.00 18.92 -0.26
N PRO A 127 -8.29 20.04 -0.03
CA PRO A 127 -8.05 20.54 1.31
C PRO A 127 -9.38 20.93 1.96
N LYS A 128 -9.61 20.42 3.18
CA LYS A 128 -10.73 20.84 4.03
C LYS A 128 -10.19 21.60 5.23
N ASP A 129 -10.63 22.84 5.42
CA ASP A 129 -10.27 23.63 6.59
C ASP A 129 -11.42 23.63 7.60
N LYS A 130 -11.24 22.92 8.72
CA LYS A 130 -12.26 22.82 9.78
C LYS A 130 -12.69 24.17 10.35
N LYS A 131 -11.88 25.23 10.24
CA LYS A 131 -12.19 26.56 10.79
C LYS A 131 -13.10 27.39 9.89
N THR A 132 -13.08 27.12 8.59
CA THR A 132 -13.78 27.94 7.59
C THR A 132 -14.82 27.12 6.82
N ASP A 133 -14.57 25.83 6.58
CA ASP A 133 -15.48 24.96 5.82
C ASP A 133 -16.84 24.77 6.49
N TRP A 134 -16.93 24.79 7.82
CA TRP A 134 -18.22 24.68 8.52
C TRP A 134 -19.11 25.91 8.27
N PHE A 135 -18.50 27.06 7.96
CA PHE A 135 -19.19 28.30 7.65
C PHE A 135 -19.54 28.36 6.15
N TYR A 136 -18.60 28.05 5.27
CA TYR A 136 -18.80 28.21 3.81
C TYR A 136 -19.47 27.02 3.10
N LYS A 137 -19.60 25.84 3.74
CA LYS A 137 -20.20 24.63 3.12
C LYS A 137 -21.55 24.24 3.71
N GLY A 138 -22.25 25.16 4.39
CA GLY A 138 -23.63 24.96 4.85
C GLY A 138 -24.66 25.38 3.78
N GLU A 139 -25.87 24.80 3.83
CA GLU A 139 -26.99 25.10 2.90
C GLU A 139 -27.37 26.59 2.81
N GLN A 140 -26.97 27.40 3.78
CA GLN A 140 -27.22 28.85 3.85
C GLN A 140 -26.29 29.66 2.93
N TYR A 141 -25.12 29.12 2.57
CA TYR A 141 -24.12 29.76 1.71
C TYR A 141 -23.92 29.05 0.37
N ASP A 142 -24.54 27.87 0.19
CA ASP A 142 -24.83 27.38 -1.15
C ASP A 142 -25.67 28.46 -1.82
N ARG A 143 -25.05 29.18 -2.75
CA ARG A 143 -25.70 30.24 -3.51
C ARG A 143 -26.86 29.58 -4.26
N LYS A 144 -28.05 29.59 -3.66
CA LYS A 144 -29.28 29.39 -4.39
C LYS A 144 -29.27 30.50 -5.44
N LEU A 145 -29.22 30.12 -6.72
CA LEU A 145 -29.40 31.06 -7.81
C LEU A 145 -30.70 31.81 -7.49
N ASP A 146 -30.57 33.04 -7.03
CA ASP A 146 -31.72 33.90 -6.80
C ASP A 146 -32.39 34.07 -8.17
N GLU A 147 -33.68 33.73 -8.28
CA GLU A 147 -34.42 33.93 -9.53
C GLU A 147 -34.49 35.41 -9.91
N ARG A 148 -34.23 36.32 -8.95
CA ARG A 148 -34.08 37.76 -9.13
C ARG A 148 -32.64 38.21 -9.41
N ALA A 149 -31.66 37.31 -9.39
CA ALA A 149 -30.31 37.64 -9.83
C ALA A 149 -30.41 38.08 -11.29
N ASP A 150 -30.07 39.35 -11.49
CA ASP A 150 -30.31 40.10 -12.71
C ASP A 150 -29.86 39.33 -13.96
N LYS A 151 -30.82 38.82 -14.75
CA LYS A 151 -30.60 38.24 -16.07
C LYS A 151 -30.45 39.33 -17.12
N ASN A 152 -29.83 40.46 -16.78
CA ASN A 152 -29.48 41.48 -17.73
C ASN A 152 -28.42 40.92 -18.69
N ASN A 153 -28.93 40.30 -19.75
CA ASN A 153 -28.25 40.11 -21.01
C ASN A 153 -27.95 41.52 -21.55
N TYR A 154 -26.87 42.13 -21.08
CA TYR A 154 -26.28 43.24 -21.80
C TYR A 154 -25.91 42.70 -23.19
N ARG A 155 -26.68 43.09 -24.20
CA ARG A 155 -26.30 42.93 -25.60
C ARG A 155 -24.96 43.64 -25.76
N THR A 156 -23.89 42.88 -25.80
CA THR A 156 -22.62 43.35 -26.37
C THR A 156 -22.87 43.52 -27.86
N LEU A 157 -22.79 44.77 -28.33
CA LEU A 157 -22.75 45.14 -29.74
C LEU A 157 -21.58 44.43 -30.45
#